data_AF-A0AB37J8Z4-F1
#
_entry.id   AF-A0AB37J8Z4-F1
#
_cell.length_a   1.000
_cell.length_b   1.000
_cell.length_c   1.000
_cell.angle_alpha   90.00
_cell.angle_beta   90.00
_cell.angle_gamma   90.00
#
_symmetry.space_group_name_H-M   'P 1'
#
loop_
_entity.id
_entity.type
_entity.pdbx_description
1 polymer ?
#
loop_
_entity_poly.entity_id
_entity_poly.type
_entity_poly.pdbx_seq_one_letter_code
_entity_poly.pdbx_strand_id
1 'polypeptide(L)'
;MIWVAVVITMLLFILVAKPMGIYLEKAFQGSQKLDKVFGPFEKLIFKITGVKEYNQTWKQYALSLVLLNGFMIVVVYFIFRLQGVLPLNPAHIEGMEPTLAFNTAISFMADTNLQHYSGENGLSYLSQLIGITFLMFAAPATTLALVMAFIRGLAGKELGNFFVDFTRALTRVFLPIAFIAALVFVTLGVPQTLDGAVTAQTIDGAKQSILRGPVASFVSIKELGNNGGGFFGANSTHPFENPGQMSNILQMMLMMLLPTALPFTYGRMIGNKKQGRILFVSLFMVFLLGFITITTSELHGNPALNGMGIEHVQGSTEGKEVRFGTVFSSLYATVTTAAETGAVNTMHDTLTPIGGLVPLVNMMLNTVYGGVGAGFVNIIMYAIIAVFISGLMVGRTPEFLGKKIEGKEMKLIAVTILFHPLLILGFSALALSTSLGTDAISHSGFHGLTQVVYEYTSSAANNGSGFEGLADNTPFWNITTGLVMFLGRYFSLITMLAVAASLKEKTVVPETVGTFRTDNGLFGGIFIGTIVIVGALTFFPMLVLGPIAEFLTLK
;
A
#
# COMPACT_ATOMS: atom_id res chain seq x y z
N MET A 1 -12.92 -11.42 24.73
CA MET A 1 -11.47 -11.12 24.71
C MET A 1 -11.00 -10.56 23.36
N ILE A 2 -11.40 -11.13 22.22
CA ILE A 2 -10.96 -10.66 20.88
C ILE A 2 -11.27 -9.17 20.60
N TRP A 3 -12.47 -8.71 20.92
CA TRP A 3 -12.84 -7.29 20.77
C TRP A 3 -11.98 -6.33 21.58
N VAL A 4 -11.54 -6.74 22.77
CA VAL A 4 -10.62 -5.93 23.59
C VAL A 4 -9.28 -5.80 22.88
N ALA A 5 -8.75 -6.89 22.33
CA ALA A 5 -7.49 -6.87 21.58
C ALA A 5 -7.59 -6.02 20.30
N VAL A 6 -8.72 -6.09 19.58
CA VAL A 6 -9.02 -5.24 18.41
C VAL A 6 -9.05 -3.75 18.78
N VAL A 7 -9.76 -3.38 19.85
CA VAL A 7 -9.81 -1.99 20.32
C VAL A 7 -8.44 -1.51 20.76
N ILE A 8 -7.68 -2.33 21.50
CA ILE A 8 -6.30 -2.00 21.88
C ILE A 8 -5.44 -1.78 20.63
N THR A 9 -5.55 -2.65 19.62
CA THR A 9 -4.78 -2.51 18.38
C THR A 9 -5.08 -1.19 17.68
N MET A 10 -6.36 -0.82 17.53
CA MET A 10 -6.74 0.47 16.94
C MET A 10 -6.26 1.66 17.78
N LEU A 11 -6.34 1.58 19.11
CA LEU A 11 -5.80 2.62 19.99
C LEU A 11 -4.29 2.78 19.83
N LEU A 12 -3.56 1.68 19.66
CA LEU A 12 -2.12 1.71 19.41
C LEU A 12 -1.81 2.44 18.09
N PHE A 13 -2.57 2.22 17.01
CA PHE A 13 -2.41 2.98 15.75
C PHE A 13 -2.46 4.49 16.01
N ILE A 14 -3.47 4.94 16.77
CA ILE A 14 -3.67 6.36 17.11
C ILE A 14 -2.50 6.89 17.97
N LEU A 15 -2.07 6.11 18.95
CA LEU A 15 -1.05 6.53 19.92
C LEU A 15 0.33 6.71 19.27
N VAL A 16 0.71 5.84 18.33
CA VAL A 16 2.04 5.89 17.68
C VAL A 16 2.11 6.89 16.52
N ALA A 17 0.99 7.20 15.89
CA ALA A 17 0.92 8.07 14.71
C ALA A 17 1.57 9.45 14.92
N LYS A 18 1.23 10.13 16.03
CA LYS A 18 1.75 11.47 16.31
C LYS A 18 3.25 11.46 16.69
N PRO A 19 3.74 10.62 17.62
CA PRO A 19 5.17 10.49 17.89
C PRO A 19 5.99 10.20 16.62
N MET A 20 5.53 9.28 15.78
CA MET A 20 6.21 8.94 14.53
C MET A 20 6.19 10.10 13.54
N GLY A 21 5.08 10.85 13.43
CA GLY A 21 5.02 12.03 12.56
C GLY A 21 5.97 13.16 12.99
N ILE A 22 6.22 13.30 14.30
CA ILE A 22 7.23 14.22 14.83
C ILE A 22 8.64 13.73 14.49
N TYR A 23 8.87 12.42 14.55
CA TYR A 23 10.15 11.82 14.18
C TYR A 23 10.46 12.04 12.69
N LEU A 24 9.51 11.74 11.80
CA LEU A 24 9.64 11.92 10.35
C LEU A 24 9.97 13.37 9.98
N GLU A 25 9.28 14.34 10.57
CA GLU A 25 9.60 15.76 10.37
C GLU A 25 11.07 16.08 10.70
N LYS A 26 11.56 15.60 11.86
CA LYS A 26 12.96 15.82 12.28
C LYS A 26 13.97 15.04 11.42
N ALA A 27 13.61 13.83 10.99
CA ALA A 27 14.49 12.99 10.19
C ALA A 27 14.80 13.64 8.83
N PHE A 28 13.86 14.39 8.26
CA PHE A 28 13.98 14.98 6.93
C PHE A 28 14.17 16.50 6.89
N GLN A 29 13.90 17.24 7.97
CA GLN A 29 14.20 18.69 8.06
C GLN A 29 15.54 19.01 8.73
N GLY A 30 16.29 17.99 9.19
CA GLY A 30 17.58 18.17 9.86
C GLY A 30 17.40 18.25 11.37
N SER A 31 18.16 17.41 12.09
CA SER A 31 18.11 17.36 13.55
C SER A 31 19.48 17.00 14.08
N GLN A 32 20.09 17.90 14.86
CA GLN A 32 21.42 17.67 15.43
C GLN A 32 21.56 16.33 16.16
N LYS A 33 20.49 15.83 16.78
CA LYS A 33 20.51 14.51 17.46
C LYS A 33 20.56 13.35 16.46
N LEU A 34 19.74 13.39 15.41
CA LEU A 34 19.72 12.34 14.38
C LEU A 34 20.97 12.41 13.51
N ASP A 35 21.45 13.61 13.19
CA ASP A 35 22.66 13.81 12.39
C ASP A 35 23.92 13.30 13.12
N LYS A 36 23.94 13.30 14.46
CA LYS A 36 25.02 12.68 15.24
C LYS A 36 25.03 11.15 15.13
N VAL A 37 23.86 10.53 15.03
CA VAL A 37 23.72 9.06 14.99
C VAL A 37 23.88 8.54 13.56
N PHE A 38 23.14 9.10 12.62
CA PHE A 38 23.06 8.59 11.24
C PHE A 38 23.99 9.34 10.27
N GLY A 39 24.32 10.59 10.56
CA GLY A 39 25.09 11.46 9.66
C GLY A 39 26.47 10.93 9.25
N PRO A 40 27.25 10.25 10.11
CA PRO A 40 28.52 9.64 9.68
C PRO A 40 28.34 8.61 8.56
N PHE A 41 27.33 7.75 8.66
CA PHE A 41 27.01 6.73 7.66
C PHE A 41 26.49 7.35 6.36
N GLU A 42 25.59 8.33 6.47
CA GLU A 42 25.05 9.06 5.32
C GLU A 42 26.15 9.80 4.55
N LYS A 43 27.05 10.49 5.25
CA LYS A 43 28.19 11.19 4.63
C LYS A 43 29.12 10.23 3.91
N LEU A 44 29.32 9.02 4.44
CA LEU A 44 30.10 8.00 3.74
C LEU A 44 29.40 7.56 2.45
N ILE A 45 28.09 7.30 2.50
CA ILE A 45 27.28 6.96 1.32
C ILE A 45 27.38 8.08 0.27
N PHE A 46 27.18 9.34 0.68
CA PHE A 46 27.27 10.49 -0.22
C PHE A 46 28.67 10.66 -0.83
N LYS A 47 29.72 10.39 -0.05
CA LYS A 47 31.10 10.44 -0.53
C LYS A 47 31.39 9.35 -1.58
N ILE A 48 30.91 8.13 -1.38
CA ILE A 48 31.12 7.01 -2.30
C ILE A 48 30.31 7.20 -3.59
N THR A 49 29.06 7.66 -3.46
CA THR A 49 28.14 7.83 -4.60
C THR A 49 28.31 9.16 -5.33
N GLY A 50 29.08 10.10 -4.77
CA GLY A 50 29.27 11.44 -5.32
C GLY A 50 28.03 12.34 -5.19
N VAL A 51 27.05 11.96 -4.37
CA VAL A 51 25.84 12.75 -4.11
C VAL A 51 26.23 14.07 -3.44
N LYS A 52 25.84 15.18 -4.07
CA LYS A 52 26.01 16.53 -3.54
C LYS A 52 24.67 17.06 -3.02
N GLU A 53 24.69 17.72 -1.87
CA GLU A 53 23.49 18.23 -1.18
C GLU A 53 22.97 19.56 -1.77
N TYR A 54 22.77 19.64 -3.09
CA TYR A 54 22.14 20.79 -3.75
C TYR A 54 20.64 20.56 -3.96
N ASN A 55 19.87 21.65 -4.02
CA ASN A 55 18.43 21.58 -4.31
C ASN A 55 18.18 21.26 -5.79
N GLN A 56 17.36 20.24 -6.03
CA GLN A 56 16.89 19.87 -7.36
C GLN A 56 15.60 20.61 -7.70
N THR A 57 15.42 20.97 -8.97
CA THR A 57 14.11 21.33 -9.51
C THR A 57 13.17 20.12 -9.49
N TRP A 58 11.85 20.33 -9.55
CA TRP A 58 10.89 19.22 -9.56
C TRP A 58 11.13 18.24 -10.72
N LYS A 59 11.56 18.73 -11.90
CA LYS A 59 11.89 17.90 -13.06
C LYS A 59 13.12 17.03 -12.79
N GLN A 60 14.17 17.61 -12.20
CA GLN A 60 15.38 16.86 -11.85
C GLN A 60 15.10 15.83 -10.75
N TYR A 61 14.26 16.17 -9.78
CA TYR A 61 13.85 15.26 -8.71
C TYR A 61 13.07 14.07 -9.29
N ALA A 62 12.05 14.35 -10.11
CA ALA A 62 11.26 13.32 -10.79
C ALA A 62 12.12 12.43 -11.71
N LEU A 63 13.03 13.04 -12.48
CA LEU A 63 13.93 12.30 -13.36
C LEU A 63 14.89 11.40 -12.56
N SER A 64 15.46 11.90 -11.46
CA SER A 64 16.34 11.11 -10.59
C SER A 64 15.62 9.88 -10.03
N LEU A 65 14.37 10.06 -9.61
CA LEU A 65 13.49 9.00 -9.12
C LEU A 65 13.22 7.94 -10.19
N VAL A 66 12.75 8.35 -11.36
CA VAL A 66 12.38 7.42 -12.45
C VAL A 66 13.60 6.66 -12.96
N LEU A 67 14.74 7.34 -13.11
CA LEU A 67 15.97 6.70 -13.57
C LEU A 67 16.51 5.68 -12.57
N LEU A 68 16.53 6.02 -11.26
CA LEU A 68 16.99 5.10 -10.23
C LEU A 68 16.09 3.86 -10.15
N ASN A 69 14.77 4.06 -10.09
CA ASN A 69 13.82 2.96 -10.03
C ASN A 69 13.82 2.10 -11.31
N GLY A 70 13.88 2.71 -12.48
CA GLY A 70 14.00 1.99 -13.75
C GLY A 70 15.27 1.14 -13.84
N PHE A 71 16.39 1.66 -13.34
CA PHE A 71 17.63 0.89 -13.24
C PHE A 71 17.48 -0.32 -12.30
N MET A 72 16.87 -0.13 -11.13
CA MET A 72 16.63 -1.23 -10.17
C MET A 72 15.71 -2.32 -10.74
N ILE A 73 14.66 -1.94 -11.49
CA ILE A 73 13.78 -2.91 -12.20
C ILE A 73 14.61 -3.76 -13.17
N VAL A 74 15.47 -3.16 -13.98
CA VAL A 74 16.29 -3.89 -14.96
C VAL A 74 17.25 -4.85 -14.26
N VAL A 75 17.92 -4.40 -13.20
CA VAL A 75 18.85 -5.25 -12.43
C VAL A 75 18.11 -6.46 -11.85
N VAL A 76 16.96 -6.23 -11.20
CA VAL A 76 16.21 -7.30 -10.53
C VAL A 76 15.52 -8.23 -11.52
N TYR A 77 15.07 -7.73 -12.67
CA TYR A 77 14.63 -8.56 -13.79
C TYR A 77 15.70 -9.60 -14.18
N PHE A 78 16.95 -9.18 -14.35
CA PHE A 78 18.04 -10.12 -14.66
C PHE A 78 18.34 -11.09 -13.53
N ILE A 79 18.21 -10.67 -12.26
CA ILE A 79 18.34 -11.58 -11.12
C ILE A 79 17.31 -12.71 -11.22
N PHE A 80 16.03 -12.39 -11.46
CA PHE A 80 14.97 -13.40 -11.58
C PHE A 80 15.17 -14.31 -12.80
N ARG A 81 15.59 -13.76 -13.94
CA ARG A 81 15.87 -14.52 -15.15
C ARG A 81 17.04 -15.50 -14.99
N LEU A 82 18.05 -15.10 -14.21
CA LEU A 82 19.30 -15.85 -14.05
C LEU A 82 19.36 -16.66 -12.75
N GLN A 83 18.31 -16.66 -11.91
CA GLN A 83 18.36 -17.26 -10.57
C GLN A 83 18.75 -18.74 -10.55
N GLY A 84 18.51 -19.49 -11.64
CA GLY A 84 18.93 -20.88 -11.76
C GLY A 84 20.44 -21.11 -11.74
N VAL A 85 21.25 -20.10 -12.09
CA VAL A 85 22.73 -20.18 -12.08
C VAL A 85 23.37 -19.34 -10.98
N LEU A 86 22.56 -18.59 -10.21
CA LEU A 86 23.04 -17.75 -9.11
C LEU A 86 23.18 -18.58 -7.81
N PRO A 87 24.07 -18.18 -6.88
CA PRO A 87 24.26 -18.89 -5.61
C PRO A 87 23.05 -18.74 -4.67
N LEU A 88 23.09 -19.43 -3.52
CA LEU A 88 21.99 -19.48 -2.53
C LEU A 88 20.65 -19.94 -3.13
N ASN A 89 20.71 -21.06 -3.85
CA ASN A 89 19.53 -21.71 -4.44
C ASN A 89 19.45 -23.18 -3.98
N PRO A 90 19.17 -23.44 -2.69
CA PRO A 90 19.15 -24.80 -2.15
C PRO A 90 18.03 -25.68 -2.73
N ALA A 91 16.98 -25.05 -3.29
CA ALA A 91 15.86 -25.73 -3.93
C ALA A 91 16.03 -25.90 -5.45
N HIS A 92 17.17 -25.46 -6.02
CA HIS A 92 17.44 -25.53 -7.46
C HIS A 92 16.34 -24.90 -8.35
N ILE A 93 15.77 -23.78 -7.89
CA ILE A 93 14.74 -23.03 -8.62
C ILE A 93 15.30 -22.52 -9.94
N GLU A 94 14.58 -22.75 -11.04
CA GLU A 94 14.98 -22.31 -12.37
C GLU A 94 14.78 -20.79 -12.60
N GLY A 95 15.28 -20.29 -13.74
CA GLY A 95 15.03 -18.92 -14.18
C GLY A 95 13.54 -18.64 -14.38
N MET A 96 13.04 -17.54 -13.81
CA MET A 96 11.64 -17.14 -13.93
C MET A 96 11.27 -16.83 -15.40
N GLU A 97 10.06 -17.21 -15.84
CA GLU A 97 9.52 -16.92 -17.19
C GLU A 97 9.57 -15.41 -17.52
N PRO A 98 9.84 -14.98 -18.78
CA PRO A 98 10.13 -13.56 -19.06
C PRO A 98 9.03 -12.57 -18.65
N THR A 99 7.75 -12.91 -18.87
CA THR A 99 6.63 -12.04 -18.52
C THR A 99 6.40 -12.00 -17.02
N LEU A 100 6.56 -13.13 -16.32
CA LEU A 100 6.48 -13.20 -14.86
C LEU A 100 7.63 -12.42 -14.20
N ALA A 101 8.84 -12.50 -14.74
CA ALA A 101 9.98 -11.71 -14.26
C ALA A 101 9.77 -10.21 -14.48
N PHE A 102 9.18 -9.82 -15.61
CA PHE A 102 8.80 -8.43 -15.90
C PHE A 102 7.75 -7.93 -14.89
N ASN A 103 6.68 -8.69 -14.71
CA ASN A 103 5.63 -8.39 -13.74
C ASN A 103 6.21 -8.25 -12.34
N THR A 104 6.93 -9.26 -11.86
CA THR A 104 7.49 -9.31 -10.51
C THR A 104 8.46 -8.15 -10.25
N ALA A 105 9.36 -7.85 -11.20
CA ALA A 105 10.31 -6.74 -11.02
C ALA A 105 9.61 -5.37 -10.92
N ILE A 106 8.58 -5.14 -11.75
CA ILE A 106 7.78 -3.91 -11.67
C ILE A 106 6.95 -3.89 -10.40
N SER A 107 6.27 -4.98 -10.09
CA SER A 107 5.40 -5.15 -8.92
C SER A 107 6.11 -4.72 -7.64
N PHE A 108 7.32 -5.22 -7.41
CA PHE A 108 8.09 -4.91 -6.22
C PHE A 108 8.71 -3.50 -6.24
N MET A 109 9.08 -2.96 -7.40
CA MET A 109 9.59 -1.57 -7.48
C MET A 109 8.45 -0.53 -7.41
N ALA A 110 7.26 -0.87 -7.89
CA ALA A 110 6.06 -0.06 -7.81
C ALA A 110 5.42 -0.10 -6.42
N ASP A 111 6.04 -0.81 -5.46
CA ASP A 111 5.56 -0.96 -4.07
C ASP A 111 4.17 -1.60 -4.03
N THR A 112 3.90 -2.51 -4.96
CA THR A 112 2.64 -3.25 -5.07
C THR A 112 2.82 -4.67 -4.57
N ASN A 113 3.89 -5.33 -5.01
CA ASN A 113 4.19 -6.73 -4.70
C ASN A 113 3.04 -7.70 -4.93
N LEU A 114 2.23 -7.45 -5.95
CA LEU A 114 1.38 -8.44 -6.59
C LEU A 114 2.19 -9.69 -6.97
N GLN A 115 1.65 -10.88 -6.69
CA GLN A 115 2.36 -12.15 -6.84
C GLN A 115 1.60 -13.15 -7.70
N HIS A 116 1.95 -13.24 -8.99
CA HIS A 116 1.48 -14.34 -9.85
C HIS A 116 2.34 -15.60 -9.66
N TYR A 117 2.89 -15.80 -8.46
CA TYR A 117 3.80 -16.89 -8.13
C TYR A 117 3.75 -17.20 -6.63
N SER A 118 4.07 -18.44 -6.28
CA SER A 118 4.31 -18.83 -4.89
C SER A 118 5.79 -18.67 -4.57
N GLY A 119 6.13 -17.85 -3.57
CA GLY A 119 7.51 -17.44 -3.30
C GLY A 119 8.46 -18.58 -2.93
N GLU A 120 7.94 -19.64 -2.32
CA GLU A 120 8.69 -20.83 -1.93
C GLU A 120 9.03 -21.77 -3.11
N ASN A 121 8.32 -21.64 -4.24
CA ASN A 121 8.53 -22.43 -5.45
C ASN A 121 9.06 -21.60 -6.62
N GLY A 122 8.85 -20.28 -6.61
CA GLY A 122 9.19 -19.37 -7.71
C GLY A 122 10.51 -18.61 -7.55
N LEU A 123 11.09 -18.57 -6.35
CA LEU A 123 12.26 -17.75 -6.06
C LEU A 123 13.35 -18.50 -5.28
N SER A 124 14.60 -18.31 -5.70
CA SER A 124 15.79 -18.70 -4.91
C SER A 124 15.96 -17.81 -3.67
N TYR A 125 16.75 -18.24 -2.68
CA TYR A 125 17.03 -17.38 -1.50
C TYR A 125 17.80 -16.12 -1.89
N LEU A 126 18.69 -16.20 -2.88
CA LEU A 126 19.33 -15.01 -3.41
C LEU A 126 18.31 -14.05 -4.01
N SER A 127 17.38 -14.53 -4.85
CA SER A 127 16.33 -13.70 -5.43
C SER A 127 15.46 -13.04 -4.35
N GLN A 128 15.12 -13.78 -3.29
CA GLN A 128 14.39 -13.27 -2.12
C GLN A 128 15.16 -12.17 -1.37
N LEU A 129 16.48 -12.30 -1.24
CA LEU A 129 17.32 -11.35 -0.48
C LEU A 129 17.71 -10.11 -1.31
N ILE A 130 18.34 -10.30 -2.47
CA ILE A 130 18.92 -9.20 -3.25
C ILE A 130 18.02 -8.67 -4.36
N GLY A 131 16.95 -9.40 -4.69
CA GLY A 131 15.90 -8.92 -5.58
C GLY A 131 14.74 -8.35 -4.77
N ILE A 132 13.99 -9.25 -4.14
CA ILE A 132 12.73 -8.91 -3.45
C ILE A 132 12.96 -8.01 -2.25
N THR A 133 13.69 -8.46 -1.22
CA THR A 133 13.87 -7.70 0.02
C THR A 133 14.56 -6.36 -0.26
N PHE A 134 15.51 -6.32 -1.21
CA PHE A 134 16.12 -5.08 -1.68
C PHE A 134 15.08 -4.08 -2.23
N LEU A 135 14.21 -4.51 -3.14
CA LEU A 135 13.15 -3.66 -3.67
C LEU A 135 12.14 -3.25 -2.60
N MET A 136 11.85 -4.14 -1.63
CA MET A 136 10.97 -3.81 -0.50
C MET A 136 11.50 -2.68 0.40
N PHE A 137 12.80 -2.41 0.37
CA PHE A 137 13.38 -1.21 1.00
C PHE A 137 13.39 -0.02 0.03
N ALA A 138 13.75 -0.25 -1.23
CA ALA A 138 13.93 0.82 -2.21
C ALA A 138 12.61 1.48 -2.65
N ALA A 139 11.56 0.69 -2.91
CA ALA A 139 10.27 1.18 -3.37
C ALA A 139 9.61 2.16 -2.38
N PRO A 140 9.45 1.82 -1.09
CA PRO A 140 8.86 2.74 -0.13
C PRO A 140 9.82 3.86 0.30
N ALA A 141 11.14 3.66 0.20
CA ALA A 141 12.10 4.75 0.36
C ALA A 141 11.97 5.82 -0.72
N THR A 142 11.72 5.42 -1.98
CA THR A 142 11.47 6.33 -3.08
C THR A 142 10.23 7.20 -2.84
N THR A 143 9.14 6.61 -2.38
CA THR A 143 7.90 7.37 -2.15
C THR A 143 7.89 8.16 -0.86
N LEU A 144 8.55 7.68 0.19
CA LEU A 144 8.79 8.48 1.38
C LEU A 144 9.69 9.70 1.05
N ALA A 145 10.69 9.54 0.20
CA ALA A 145 11.49 10.67 -0.29
C ALA A 145 10.63 11.68 -1.05
N LEU A 146 9.84 11.20 -2.03
CA LEU A 146 8.99 12.07 -2.84
C LEU A 146 7.93 12.80 -2.00
N VAL A 147 7.24 12.12 -1.08
CA VAL A 147 6.20 12.79 -0.26
C VAL A 147 6.81 13.89 0.61
N MET A 148 8.05 13.72 1.08
CA MET A 148 8.75 14.76 1.82
C MET A 148 9.07 15.98 0.94
N ALA A 149 9.54 15.77 -0.28
CA ALA A 149 9.73 16.86 -1.25
C ALA A 149 8.41 17.54 -1.63
N PHE A 150 7.34 16.76 -1.82
CA PHE A 150 5.99 17.23 -2.10
C PHE A 150 5.46 18.12 -0.97
N ILE A 151 5.56 17.69 0.29
CA ILE A 151 5.16 18.48 1.46
C ILE A 151 5.99 19.77 1.57
N ARG A 152 7.31 19.72 1.30
CA ARG A 152 8.16 20.93 1.24
C ARG A 152 7.67 21.91 0.18
N GLY A 153 7.35 21.43 -1.02
CA GLY A 153 6.81 22.26 -2.11
C GLY A 153 5.48 22.94 -1.74
N LEU A 154 4.55 22.19 -1.13
CA LEU A 154 3.30 22.75 -0.59
C LEU A 154 3.57 23.85 0.46
N ALA A 155 4.54 23.62 1.35
CA ALA A 155 4.98 24.60 2.35
C ALA A 155 5.73 25.81 1.76
N GLY A 156 5.94 25.88 0.44
CA GLY A 156 6.69 26.97 -0.21
C GLY A 156 8.21 26.89 0.00
N LYS A 157 8.74 25.72 0.36
CA LYS A 157 10.17 25.49 0.56
C LYS A 157 10.78 24.79 -0.67
N GLU A 158 12.10 24.83 -0.77
CA GLU A 158 12.83 24.02 -1.75
C GLU A 158 12.55 22.52 -1.56
N LEU A 159 12.46 21.79 -2.68
CA LEU A 159 12.11 20.36 -2.67
C LEU A 159 13.20 19.49 -2.03
N GLY A 160 14.45 19.96 -2.07
CA GLY A 160 15.61 19.20 -1.61
C GLY A 160 16.25 18.37 -2.73
N ASN A 161 16.81 17.22 -2.37
CA ASN A 161 17.52 16.33 -3.28
C ASN A 161 17.02 14.90 -3.10
N PHE A 162 16.62 14.26 -4.19
CA PHE A 162 16.06 12.91 -4.17
C PHE A 162 16.99 11.90 -3.50
N PHE A 163 18.28 11.89 -3.86
CA PHE A 163 19.23 10.90 -3.32
C PHE A 163 19.48 11.11 -1.82
N VAL A 164 19.43 12.35 -1.34
CA VAL A 164 19.54 12.66 0.10
C VAL A 164 18.31 12.16 0.85
N ASP A 165 17.12 12.48 0.36
CA ASP A 165 15.87 12.04 0.99
C ASP A 165 15.71 10.51 0.94
N PHE A 166 16.06 9.88 -0.18
CA PHE A 166 16.08 8.42 -0.35
C PHE A 166 17.02 7.75 0.65
N THR A 167 18.24 8.27 0.79
CA THR A 167 19.22 7.75 1.76
C THR A 167 18.73 7.91 3.20
N ARG A 168 18.10 9.06 3.53
CA ARG A 168 17.53 9.30 4.87
C ARG A 168 16.33 8.40 5.16
N ALA A 169 15.48 8.14 4.15
CA ALA A 169 14.38 7.19 4.29
C ALA A 169 14.90 5.80 4.68
N LEU A 170 15.92 5.31 3.98
CA LEU A 170 16.54 4.02 4.28
C LEU A 170 17.21 3.99 5.66
N THR A 171 18.13 4.92 5.91
CA THR A 171 19.02 4.88 7.08
C THR A 171 18.33 5.32 8.38
N ARG A 172 17.40 6.27 8.32
CA ARG A 172 16.73 6.83 9.51
C ARG A 172 15.36 6.20 9.77
N VAL A 173 14.71 5.59 8.79
CA VAL A 173 13.34 5.08 8.96
C VAL A 173 13.29 3.58 8.76
N PHE A 174 13.50 3.09 7.54
CA PHE A 174 13.22 1.70 7.22
C PHE A 174 14.19 0.74 7.89
N LEU A 175 15.51 0.90 7.71
CA LEU A 175 16.49 -0.05 8.25
C LEU A 175 16.41 -0.19 9.78
N PRO A 176 16.39 0.89 10.59
CA PRO A 176 16.34 0.75 12.04
C PRO A 176 15.06 0.09 12.55
N ILE A 177 13.91 0.47 11.99
CA ILE A 177 12.61 -0.07 12.45
C ILE A 177 12.45 -1.52 11.99
N ALA A 178 12.76 -1.82 10.73
CA ALA A 178 12.70 -3.18 10.18
C ALA A 178 13.65 -4.12 10.93
N PHE A 179 14.87 -3.68 11.25
CA PHE A 179 15.82 -4.48 12.04
C PHE A 179 15.26 -4.86 13.42
N ILE A 180 14.70 -3.88 14.15
CA ILE A 180 14.09 -4.14 15.47
C ILE A 180 12.86 -5.05 15.32
N ALA A 181 11.99 -4.79 14.34
CA ALA A 181 10.81 -5.60 14.09
C ALA A 181 11.16 -7.05 13.73
N ALA A 182 12.19 -7.27 12.90
CA ALA A 182 12.68 -8.60 12.54
C ALA A 182 13.12 -9.39 13.78
N LEU A 183 13.87 -8.76 14.70
CA LEU A 183 14.25 -9.40 15.96
C LEU A 183 13.03 -9.79 16.80
N VAL A 184 12.02 -8.92 16.88
CA VAL A 184 10.76 -9.24 17.58
C VAL A 184 10.03 -10.39 16.87
N PHE A 185 9.95 -10.40 15.54
CA PHE A 185 9.35 -11.52 14.79
C PHE A 185 10.06 -12.85 15.06
N VAL A 186 11.39 -12.86 15.13
CA VAL A 186 12.15 -14.07 15.53
C VAL A 186 11.74 -14.54 16.92
N THR A 187 11.60 -13.63 17.91
CA THR A 187 11.12 -14.01 19.25
C THR A 187 9.69 -14.53 19.26
N LEU A 188 8.87 -14.13 18.27
CA LEU A 188 7.48 -14.60 18.10
C LEU A 188 7.38 -15.89 17.29
N GLY A 189 8.49 -16.47 16.81
CA GLY A 189 8.53 -17.76 16.12
C GLY A 189 8.62 -17.69 14.60
N VAL A 190 8.85 -16.51 14.01
CA VAL A 190 9.13 -16.37 12.57
C VAL A 190 10.57 -16.83 12.29
N PRO A 191 10.80 -17.75 11.33
CA PRO A 191 12.13 -18.26 11.06
C PRO A 191 13.03 -17.20 10.40
N GLN A 192 14.32 -17.27 10.73
CA GLN A 192 15.36 -16.48 10.08
C GLN A 192 16.59 -17.38 9.89
N THR A 193 16.63 -18.12 8.78
CA THR A 193 17.73 -19.04 8.45
C THR A 193 18.06 -19.02 6.95
N LEU A 194 19.27 -19.43 6.59
CA LEU A 194 19.65 -19.71 5.19
C LEU A 194 19.69 -21.21 4.90
N ASP A 195 19.34 -22.05 5.86
CA ASP A 195 19.17 -23.48 5.64
C ASP A 195 17.99 -23.74 4.71
N GLY A 196 18.15 -24.74 3.83
CA GLY A 196 17.08 -25.20 2.96
C GLY A 196 15.93 -25.87 3.71
N ALA A 197 15.04 -26.46 2.91
CA ALA A 197 13.93 -27.26 3.40
C ALA A 197 14.38 -28.32 4.40
N VAL A 198 13.62 -28.49 5.49
CA VAL A 198 13.84 -29.59 6.44
C VAL A 198 12.78 -30.66 6.21
N THR A 199 13.20 -31.92 6.16
CA THR A 199 12.26 -33.05 6.12
C THR A 199 11.90 -33.45 7.55
N ALA A 200 10.62 -33.31 7.90
CA ALA A 200 10.06 -33.80 9.15
C ALA A 200 9.35 -35.15 8.93
N GLN A 201 9.47 -36.07 9.89
CA GLN A 201 8.62 -37.24 9.95
C GLN A 201 7.39 -36.90 10.79
N THR A 202 6.20 -37.04 10.22
CA THR A 202 4.95 -36.76 10.92
C THR A 202 4.65 -37.85 11.95
N ILE A 203 3.72 -37.56 12.87
CA ILE A 203 3.27 -38.53 13.87
C ILE A 203 2.67 -39.80 13.25
N ASP A 204 2.10 -39.69 12.04
CA ASP A 204 1.55 -40.81 11.26
C ASP A 204 2.61 -41.51 10.40
N GLY A 205 3.88 -41.12 10.52
CA GLY A 205 5.02 -41.71 9.83
C GLY A 205 5.27 -41.21 8.40
N ALA A 206 4.46 -40.27 7.90
CA ALA A 206 4.68 -39.64 6.59
C ALA A 206 5.88 -38.69 6.62
N LYS A 207 6.49 -38.42 5.46
CA LYS A 207 7.53 -37.40 5.32
C LYS A 207 6.89 -36.10 4.84
N GLN A 208 7.17 -35.00 5.52
CA GLN A 208 6.75 -33.65 5.14
C GLN A 208 7.99 -32.79 4.89
N SER A 209 8.04 -32.10 3.76
CA SER A 209 9.04 -31.08 3.49
C SER A 209 8.55 -29.73 4.05
N ILE A 210 9.34 -29.12 4.92
CA ILE A 210 9.04 -27.83 5.54
C ILE A 210 10.00 -26.79 4.97
N LEU A 211 9.46 -25.90 4.16
CA LEU A 211 10.21 -24.81 3.52
C LEU A 211 10.50 -23.72 4.56
N ARG A 212 11.74 -23.24 4.57
CA ARG A 212 12.24 -22.23 5.52
C ARG A 212 12.99 -21.15 4.75
N GLY A 213 13.50 -20.14 5.46
CA GLY A 213 14.29 -19.08 4.85
C GLY A 213 14.47 -17.88 5.78
N PRO A 214 15.01 -16.77 5.26
CA PRO A 214 15.20 -15.53 5.99
C PRO A 214 13.89 -14.72 6.10
N VAL A 215 12.87 -15.31 6.74
CA VAL A 215 11.48 -14.81 6.72
C VAL A 215 11.28 -13.61 7.66
N ALA A 216 11.92 -13.57 8.83
CA ALA A 216 11.70 -12.48 9.79
C ALA A 216 12.15 -11.11 9.27
N SER A 217 13.32 -11.05 8.63
CA SER A 217 13.79 -9.83 7.96
C SER A 217 12.87 -9.42 6.81
N PHE A 218 12.37 -10.40 6.07
CA PHE A 218 11.46 -10.18 4.94
C PHE A 218 10.13 -9.58 5.41
N VAL A 219 9.46 -10.24 6.36
CA VAL A 219 8.17 -9.80 6.92
C VAL A 219 8.30 -8.41 7.58
N SER A 220 9.44 -8.10 8.20
CA SER A 220 9.62 -6.79 8.83
C SER A 220 9.51 -5.62 7.87
N ILE A 221 10.15 -5.69 6.70
CA ILE A 221 10.10 -4.63 5.71
C ILE A 221 8.84 -4.71 4.84
N LYS A 222 8.35 -5.94 4.57
CA LYS A 222 7.09 -6.18 3.89
C LYS A 222 5.96 -5.34 4.50
N GLU A 223 5.81 -5.39 5.81
CA GLU A 223 4.74 -4.70 6.53
C GLU A 223 5.07 -3.21 6.78
N LEU A 224 6.30 -2.89 7.19
CA LEU A 224 6.71 -1.50 7.48
C LEU A 224 6.68 -0.60 6.25
N GLY A 225 7.08 -1.15 5.10
CA GLY A 225 7.12 -0.45 3.83
C GLY A 225 5.78 -0.34 3.14
N ASN A 226 4.72 -0.96 3.67
CA ASN A 226 3.47 -1.18 2.94
C ASN A 226 3.70 -1.89 1.59
N ASN A 227 4.55 -2.93 1.57
CA ASN A 227 4.84 -3.68 0.36
C ASN A 227 3.95 -4.93 0.19
N GLY A 228 3.75 -5.70 1.28
CA GLY A 228 2.81 -6.83 1.38
C GLY A 228 3.02 -8.12 0.60
N GLY A 229 3.96 -8.21 -0.35
CA GLY A 229 4.28 -9.51 -0.97
C GLY A 229 4.84 -10.52 0.04
N GLY A 230 4.35 -11.74 0.06
CA GLY A 230 4.72 -12.83 0.97
C GLY A 230 5.99 -13.57 0.57
N PHE A 231 6.68 -14.13 1.56
CA PHE A 231 7.79 -15.06 1.32
C PHE A 231 7.25 -16.40 0.80
N PHE A 232 6.10 -16.81 1.33
CA PHE A 232 5.32 -17.95 0.86
C PHE A 232 4.08 -17.45 0.11
N GLY A 233 3.53 -18.27 -0.80
CA GLY A 233 2.33 -17.93 -1.57
C GLY A 233 1.11 -17.64 -0.68
N ALA A 234 1.00 -18.32 0.45
CA ALA A 234 -0.06 -18.07 1.43
C ALA A 234 0.11 -16.74 2.21
N ASN A 235 1.23 -16.02 2.01
CA ASN A 235 1.46 -14.69 2.55
C ASN A 235 1.32 -14.67 4.09
N SER A 236 0.66 -13.66 4.67
CA SER A 236 0.47 -13.49 6.11
C SER A 236 -0.55 -14.46 6.73
N THR A 237 -1.13 -15.40 5.95
CA THR A 237 -1.75 -16.61 6.52
C THR A 237 -0.69 -17.64 6.89
N HIS A 238 0.49 -17.67 6.27
CA HIS A 238 1.46 -18.73 6.51
C HIS A 238 1.97 -18.72 7.97
N PRO A 239 2.01 -19.87 8.69
CA PRO A 239 2.48 -19.93 10.08
C PRO A 239 3.89 -19.39 10.30
N PHE A 240 4.76 -19.48 9.30
CA PHE A 240 6.10 -18.88 9.38
C PHE A 240 6.14 -17.39 9.08
N GLU A 241 5.11 -16.77 8.50
CA GLU A 241 5.08 -15.29 8.40
C GLU A 241 4.32 -14.65 9.55
N ASN A 242 3.27 -15.33 10.04
CA ASN A 242 2.40 -14.82 11.09
C ASN A 242 2.02 -15.93 12.10
N PRO A 243 2.92 -16.27 13.05
CA PRO A 243 2.73 -17.41 13.96
C PRO A 243 1.49 -17.32 14.87
N GLY A 244 1.03 -16.11 15.22
CA GLY A 244 -0.12 -15.95 16.11
C GLY A 244 -0.62 -14.52 16.25
N GLN A 245 -1.48 -14.28 17.25
CA GLN A 245 -2.16 -12.98 17.39
C GLN A 245 -1.20 -11.82 17.67
N MET A 246 -0.11 -12.05 18.40
CA MET A 246 0.87 -10.99 18.71
C MET A 246 1.67 -10.57 17.47
N SER A 247 2.08 -11.53 16.62
CA SER A 247 2.69 -11.20 15.32
C SER A 247 1.69 -10.48 14.42
N ASN A 248 0.41 -10.90 14.43
CA ASN A 248 -0.64 -10.26 13.64
C ASN A 248 -0.86 -8.79 14.03
N ILE A 249 -0.90 -8.50 15.33
CA ILE A 249 -0.96 -7.13 15.84
C ILE A 249 0.27 -6.34 15.42
N LEU A 250 1.48 -6.91 15.55
CA LEU A 250 2.71 -6.25 15.14
C LEU A 250 2.75 -5.93 13.64
N GLN A 251 2.31 -6.86 12.78
CA GLN A 251 2.21 -6.61 11.33
C GLN A 251 1.26 -5.43 11.06
N MET A 252 0.04 -5.42 11.62
CA MET A 252 -0.89 -4.29 11.45
C MET A 252 -0.34 -2.97 12.00
N MET A 253 0.42 -3.02 13.10
CA MET A 253 1.09 -1.84 13.64
C MET A 253 2.13 -1.29 12.67
N LEU A 254 2.91 -2.16 12.02
CA LEU A 254 3.91 -1.76 11.02
C LEU A 254 3.25 -1.17 9.77
N MET A 255 2.19 -1.83 9.26
CA MET A 255 1.40 -1.31 8.14
C MET A 255 0.85 0.09 8.40
N MET A 256 0.30 0.33 9.58
CA MET A 256 -0.32 1.63 9.89
C MET A 256 0.68 2.71 10.35
N LEU A 257 1.93 2.35 10.68
CA LEU A 257 2.87 3.25 11.36
C LEU A 257 3.17 4.52 10.56
N LEU A 258 3.59 4.38 9.30
CA LEU A 258 3.97 5.50 8.44
C LEU A 258 2.74 6.21 7.83
N PRO A 259 1.73 5.49 7.29
CA PRO A 259 0.52 6.12 6.76
C PRO A 259 -0.18 7.05 7.76
N THR A 260 -0.33 6.60 9.00
CA THR A 260 -0.98 7.40 10.05
C THR A 260 -0.13 8.57 10.54
N ALA A 261 1.20 8.47 10.39
CA ALA A 261 2.16 9.50 10.80
C ALA A 261 2.27 10.67 9.80
N LEU A 262 2.05 10.42 8.51
CA LEU A 262 2.20 11.42 7.45
C LEU A 262 1.26 12.63 7.60
N PRO A 263 -0.02 12.51 7.98
CA PRO A 263 -0.86 13.67 8.30
C PRO A 263 -0.25 14.58 9.37
N PHE A 264 0.32 14.02 10.43
CA PHE A 264 0.98 14.80 11.49
C PHE A 264 2.29 15.43 11.02
N THR A 265 3.06 14.70 10.21
CA THR A 265 4.27 15.21 9.56
C THR A 265 3.94 16.43 8.71
N TYR A 266 2.99 16.28 7.79
CA TYR A 266 2.46 17.36 6.94
C TYR A 266 2.07 18.58 7.76
N GLY A 267 1.15 18.43 8.73
CA GLY A 267 0.65 19.55 9.53
C GLY A 267 1.77 20.29 10.29
N ARG A 268 2.86 19.62 10.66
CA ARG A 268 4.03 20.28 11.26
C ARG A 268 4.89 20.97 10.21
N MET A 269 5.18 20.31 9.10
CA MET A 269 6.05 20.86 8.05
C MET A 269 5.45 22.09 7.36
N ILE A 270 4.13 22.16 7.21
CA ILE A 270 3.42 23.34 6.69
C ILE A 270 3.10 24.39 7.77
N GLY A 271 3.46 24.15 9.03
CA GLY A 271 3.27 25.11 10.13
C GLY A 271 1.88 25.13 10.77
N ASN A 272 0.88 24.40 10.24
CA ASN A 272 -0.46 24.29 10.82
C ASN A 272 -0.83 22.85 11.22
N LYS A 273 -0.65 22.54 12.51
CA LYS A 273 -0.92 21.20 13.07
C LYS A 273 -2.38 20.76 12.94
N LYS A 274 -3.33 21.68 12.81
CA LYS A 274 -4.76 21.35 12.70
C LYS A 274 -5.08 20.72 11.35
N GLN A 275 -4.44 21.17 10.27
CA GLN A 275 -4.58 20.59 8.92
C GLN A 275 -4.32 19.09 8.94
N GLY A 276 -3.19 18.67 9.52
CA GLY A 276 -2.84 17.26 9.68
C GLY A 276 -3.83 16.47 10.55
N ARG A 277 -4.33 17.08 11.64
CA ARG A 277 -5.30 16.43 12.53
C ARG A 277 -6.64 16.19 11.86
N ILE A 278 -7.13 17.14 11.06
CA ILE A 278 -8.41 16.99 10.35
C ILE A 278 -8.31 15.85 9.34
N LEU A 279 -7.24 15.79 8.54
CA LEU A 279 -7.02 14.68 7.63
C LEU A 279 -6.96 13.34 8.38
N PHE A 280 -6.18 13.26 9.46
CA PHE A 280 -6.08 12.05 10.27
C PHE A 280 -7.45 11.57 10.80
N VAL A 281 -8.23 12.47 11.40
CA VAL A 281 -9.54 12.12 11.99
C VAL A 281 -10.54 11.74 10.91
N SER A 282 -10.58 12.47 9.79
CA SER A 282 -11.46 12.16 8.67
C SER A 282 -11.21 10.76 8.11
N LEU A 283 -9.95 10.41 7.90
CA LEU A 283 -9.57 9.10 7.35
C LEU A 283 -9.81 7.98 8.36
N PHE A 284 -9.60 8.23 9.66
CA PHE A 284 -9.93 7.26 10.71
C PHE A 284 -11.42 6.93 10.73
N MET A 285 -12.31 7.91 10.49
CA MET A 285 -13.75 7.67 10.42
C MET A 285 -14.13 6.79 9.23
N VAL A 286 -13.52 7.02 8.05
CA VAL A 286 -13.74 6.16 6.87
C VAL A 286 -13.22 4.75 7.12
N PHE A 287 -12.02 4.61 7.72
CA PHE A 287 -11.45 3.33 8.13
C PHE A 287 -12.37 2.56 9.09
N LEU A 288 -12.89 3.23 10.12
CA LEU A 288 -13.80 2.63 11.09
C LEU A 288 -15.10 2.15 10.44
N LEU A 289 -15.66 2.94 9.53
CA LEU A 289 -16.86 2.54 8.78
C LEU A 289 -16.58 1.26 7.97
N GLY A 290 -15.47 1.24 7.22
CA GLY A 290 -15.04 0.05 6.48
C GLY A 290 -14.91 -1.18 7.39
N PHE A 291 -14.17 -1.05 8.49
CA PHE A 291 -13.96 -2.14 9.47
C PHE A 291 -15.28 -2.68 10.05
N ILE A 292 -16.20 -1.78 10.43
CA ILE A 292 -17.52 -2.18 10.95
C ILE A 292 -18.30 -2.94 9.87
N THR A 293 -18.29 -2.45 8.62
CA THR A 293 -19.02 -3.06 7.50
C THR A 293 -18.51 -4.47 7.20
N ILE A 294 -17.19 -4.65 7.01
CA ILE A 294 -16.63 -5.98 6.73
C ILE A 294 -16.86 -6.94 7.90
N THR A 295 -16.61 -6.50 9.14
CA THR A 295 -16.79 -7.36 10.32
C THR A 295 -18.24 -7.79 10.48
N THR A 296 -19.18 -6.87 10.27
CA THR A 296 -20.62 -7.18 10.33
C THR A 296 -20.99 -8.17 9.24
N SER A 297 -20.52 -8.00 8.00
CA SER A 297 -20.84 -8.94 6.95
C SER A 297 -20.24 -10.33 7.18
N GLU A 298 -18.98 -10.39 7.59
CA GLU A 298 -18.29 -11.65 7.85
C GLU A 298 -18.91 -12.40 9.04
N LEU A 299 -19.37 -11.70 10.08
CA LEU A 299 -20.06 -12.32 11.22
C LEU A 299 -21.44 -12.90 10.85
N HIS A 300 -22.12 -12.37 9.83
CA HIS A 300 -23.35 -12.98 9.31
C HIS A 300 -23.09 -14.25 8.50
N GLY A 301 -21.85 -14.48 8.06
CA GLY A 301 -21.44 -15.71 7.38
C GLY A 301 -22.08 -15.89 6.00
N ASN A 302 -22.20 -17.16 5.59
CA ASN A 302 -22.79 -17.53 4.31
C ASN A 302 -24.28 -17.90 4.50
N PRO A 303 -25.23 -17.18 3.87
CA PRO A 303 -26.66 -17.47 3.96
C PRO A 303 -27.03 -18.92 3.61
N ALA A 304 -26.37 -19.52 2.62
CA ALA A 304 -26.62 -20.90 2.23
C ALA A 304 -26.28 -21.91 3.34
N LEU A 305 -25.16 -21.68 4.05
CA LEU A 305 -24.78 -22.52 5.19
C LEU A 305 -25.72 -22.32 6.39
N ASN A 306 -26.12 -21.07 6.64
CA ASN A 306 -27.11 -20.74 7.66
C ASN A 306 -28.46 -21.43 7.37
N GLY A 307 -28.87 -21.48 6.09
CA GLY A 307 -30.08 -22.18 5.64
C GLY A 307 -30.04 -23.70 5.82
N MET A 308 -28.84 -24.30 5.87
CA MET A 308 -28.64 -25.72 6.21
C MET A 308 -28.72 -26.00 7.72
N GLY A 309 -28.89 -24.97 8.56
CA GLY A 309 -28.92 -25.10 10.01
C GLY A 309 -27.54 -25.33 10.65
N ILE A 310 -26.45 -25.06 9.93
CA ILE A 310 -25.10 -25.15 10.47
C ILE A 310 -24.83 -23.90 11.31
N GLU A 311 -24.71 -24.06 12.63
CA GLU A 311 -24.38 -22.94 13.52
C GLU A 311 -22.92 -22.50 13.33
N HIS A 312 -22.73 -21.29 12.80
CA HIS A 312 -21.41 -20.66 12.66
C HIS A 312 -21.20 -19.56 13.69
N VAL A 313 -20.90 -19.94 14.94
CA VAL A 313 -20.70 -19.00 16.06
C VAL A 313 -19.61 -17.94 15.79
N GLN A 314 -18.66 -18.24 14.90
CA GLN A 314 -17.57 -17.32 14.53
C GLN A 314 -17.85 -16.52 13.23
N GLY A 315 -18.97 -16.76 12.53
CA GLY A 315 -19.25 -16.18 11.21
C GLY A 315 -18.59 -16.98 10.07
N SER A 316 -18.29 -16.30 8.96
CA SER A 316 -17.57 -16.89 7.82
C SER A 316 -16.17 -17.32 8.27
N THR A 317 -15.85 -18.59 8.03
CA THR A 317 -14.55 -19.20 8.35
C THR A 317 -13.78 -19.65 7.12
N GLU A 318 -14.39 -19.59 5.93
CA GLU A 318 -13.73 -19.93 4.67
C GLU A 318 -12.58 -18.94 4.38
N GLY A 319 -11.41 -19.47 4.04
CA GLY A 319 -10.17 -18.71 3.87
C GLY A 319 -9.70 -17.93 5.11
N LYS A 320 -10.17 -18.27 6.32
CA LYS A 320 -9.75 -17.65 7.59
C LYS A 320 -8.83 -18.58 8.38
N GLU A 321 -7.95 -17.96 9.15
CA GLU A 321 -7.06 -18.66 10.08
C GLU A 321 -7.63 -18.75 11.48
N VAL A 322 -7.63 -19.96 12.06
CA VAL A 322 -8.09 -20.21 13.44
C VAL A 322 -7.31 -19.41 14.49
N ARG A 323 -6.05 -19.05 14.17
CA ARG A 323 -5.18 -18.21 15.00
C ARG A 323 -5.77 -16.83 15.24
N PHE A 324 -6.46 -16.27 14.24
CA PHE A 324 -6.95 -14.90 14.24
C PHE A 324 -8.46 -14.85 14.43
N GLY A 325 -9.19 -15.79 13.81
CA GLY A 325 -10.64 -15.76 13.74
C GLY A 325 -11.17 -14.62 12.87
N THR A 326 -12.48 -14.56 12.74
CA THR A 326 -13.15 -13.69 11.77
C THR A 326 -12.93 -12.20 12.04
N VAL A 327 -13.08 -11.74 13.29
CA VAL A 327 -12.97 -10.31 13.64
C VAL A 327 -11.56 -9.75 13.37
N PHE A 328 -10.49 -10.47 13.74
CA PHE A 328 -9.13 -10.00 13.46
C PHE A 328 -8.75 -10.10 11.99
N SER A 329 -9.29 -11.10 11.28
CA SER A 329 -9.13 -11.21 9.83
C SER A 329 -9.81 -10.04 9.11
N SER A 330 -11.03 -9.66 9.53
CA SER A 330 -11.73 -8.47 9.05
C SER A 330 -10.97 -7.18 9.31
N LEU A 331 -10.37 -7.03 10.51
CA LEU A 331 -9.52 -5.87 10.82
C LEU A 331 -8.29 -5.84 9.90
N TYR A 332 -7.62 -6.97 9.73
CA TYR A 332 -6.40 -7.06 8.92
C TYR A 332 -6.70 -6.79 7.44
N ALA A 333 -7.78 -7.36 6.88
CA ALA A 333 -8.26 -7.06 5.53
C ALA A 333 -8.57 -5.56 5.35
N THR A 334 -9.14 -4.90 6.37
CA THR A 334 -9.34 -3.45 6.34
C THR A 334 -8.00 -2.70 6.36
N VAL A 335 -7.09 -3.08 7.25
CA VAL A 335 -5.78 -2.43 7.42
C VAL A 335 -4.94 -2.55 6.15
N THR A 336 -4.76 -3.76 5.63
CA THR A 336 -3.90 -4.03 4.47
C THR A 336 -4.40 -3.34 3.20
N THR A 337 -5.72 -3.21 3.05
CA THR A 337 -6.31 -2.53 1.89
C THR A 337 -6.35 -1.01 2.04
N ALA A 338 -6.56 -0.51 3.26
CA ALA A 338 -6.52 0.92 3.55
C ALA A 338 -5.09 1.48 3.45
N ALA A 339 -4.11 0.77 4.01
CA ALA A 339 -2.70 1.17 4.02
C ALA A 339 -1.94 0.78 2.74
N GLU A 340 -2.64 0.37 1.67
CA GLU A 340 -2.03 -0.07 0.39
C GLU A 340 -0.88 -1.06 0.58
N THR A 341 -1.01 -2.00 1.53
CA THR A 341 0.06 -2.95 1.81
C THR A 341 -0.04 -4.19 0.96
N GLY A 342 -1.22 -4.81 0.88
CA GLY A 342 -1.41 -6.03 0.09
C GLY A 342 -1.00 -7.33 0.79
N ALA A 343 -0.54 -7.28 2.04
CA ALA A 343 -0.38 -8.48 2.86
C ALA A 343 -1.75 -9.11 3.14
N VAL A 344 -1.88 -10.42 3.02
CA VAL A 344 -3.17 -11.11 3.15
C VAL A 344 -3.07 -12.16 4.26
N ASN A 345 -3.88 -12.01 5.33
CA ASN A 345 -4.01 -12.99 6.42
C ASN A 345 -5.38 -13.73 6.40
N THR A 346 -6.18 -13.45 5.39
CA THR A 346 -7.43 -14.12 5.05
C THR A 346 -7.59 -14.04 3.55
N MET A 347 -7.89 -15.15 2.88
CA MET A 347 -8.13 -15.10 1.43
C MET A 347 -9.29 -14.14 1.14
N HIS A 348 -9.08 -13.19 0.23
CA HIS A 348 -10.06 -12.15 -0.04
C HIS A 348 -11.16 -12.63 -1.01
N ASP A 349 -10.89 -13.61 -1.89
CA ASP A 349 -11.93 -14.29 -2.69
C ASP A 349 -13.02 -14.93 -1.81
N THR A 350 -12.67 -15.34 -0.60
CA THR A 350 -13.59 -16.07 0.28
C THR A 350 -14.31 -15.16 1.28
N LEU A 351 -14.08 -13.84 1.21
CA LEU A 351 -14.88 -12.89 1.96
C LEU A 351 -16.33 -12.96 1.45
N THR A 352 -17.28 -12.69 2.34
CA THR A 352 -18.65 -12.43 1.91
C THR A 352 -18.66 -11.28 0.90
N PRO A 353 -19.67 -11.16 0.02
CA PRO A 353 -19.61 -10.17 -1.04
C PRO A 353 -19.47 -8.73 -0.54
N ILE A 354 -20.19 -8.37 0.53
CA ILE A 354 -20.05 -7.07 1.19
C ILE A 354 -18.74 -6.98 1.98
N GLY A 355 -18.24 -8.10 2.49
CA GLY A 355 -16.92 -8.21 3.10
C GLY A 355 -15.81 -7.86 2.10
N GLY A 356 -15.84 -8.43 0.89
CA GLY A 356 -14.91 -8.16 -0.22
C GLY A 356 -15.09 -6.78 -0.87
N LEU A 357 -16.29 -6.20 -0.80
CA LEU A 357 -16.56 -4.83 -1.26
C LEU A 357 -15.72 -3.79 -0.52
N VAL A 358 -15.50 -3.95 0.79
CA VAL A 358 -14.73 -2.99 1.60
C VAL A 358 -13.27 -2.89 1.15
N PRO A 359 -12.49 -3.99 1.06
CA PRO A 359 -11.17 -4.02 0.45
C PRO A 359 -11.11 -3.35 -0.92
N LEU A 360 -12.07 -3.67 -1.79
CA LEU A 360 -12.11 -3.15 -3.15
C LEU A 360 -12.37 -1.63 -3.18
N VAL A 361 -13.29 -1.13 -2.35
CA VAL A 361 -13.56 0.31 -2.19
C VAL A 361 -12.35 1.04 -1.61
N ASN A 362 -11.65 0.48 -0.63
CA ASN A 362 -10.43 1.09 -0.08
C ASN A 362 -9.39 1.35 -1.19
N MET A 363 -9.15 0.35 -2.05
CA MET A 363 -8.20 0.46 -3.16
C MET A 363 -8.69 1.39 -4.29
N MET A 364 -9.98 1.35 -4.62
CA MET A 364 -10.59 2.27 -5.60
C MET A 364 -10.49 3.73 -5.18
N LEU A 365 -10.69 4.01 -3.89
CA LEU A 365 -10.60 5.35 -3.33
C LEU A 365 -9.17 5.80 -3.10
N ASN A 366 -8.24 4.87 -2.79
CA ASN A 366 -6.81 5.10 -2.62
C ASN A 366 -6.49 6.31 -1.69
N THR A 367 -7.23 6.41 -0.58
CA THR A 367 -7.17 7.60 0.32
C THR A 367 -7.28 7.28 1.80
N VAL A 368 -7.66 6.07 2.21
CA VAL A 368 -7.86 5.72 3.62
C VAL A 368 -6.51 5.50 4.31
N TYR A 369 -5.81 6.60 4.64
CA TYR A 369 -4.38 6.66 4.96
C TYR A 369 -3.46 6.36 3.78
N GLY A 370 -3.73 5.28 3.03
CA GLY A 370 -2.96 4.83 1.87
C GLY A 370 -1.53 4.39 2.21
N GLY A 371 -0.75 4.00 1.20
CA GLY A 371 0.60 3.46 1.37
C GLY A 371 1.63 4.53 1.71
N VAL A 372 2.86 4.10 2.06
CA VAL A 372 3.93 5.03 2.45
C VAL A 372 4.18 6.07 1.35
N GLY A 373 3.80 7.30 1.64
CA GLY A 373 4.02 8.45 0.77
C GLY A 373 3.01 8.60 -0.36
N ALA A 374 2.83 7.58 -1.20
CA ALA A 374 1.93 7.66 -2.37
C ALA A 374 0.47 7.91 -1.98
N GLY A 375 -0.06 7.15 -1.02
CA GLY A 375 -1.39 7.37 -0.47
C GLY A 375 -1.59 8.77 0.09
N PHE A 376 -0.56 9.33 0.76
CA PHE A 376 -0.63 10.70 1.27
C PHE A 376 -0.66 11.76 0.16
N VAL A 377 0.04 11.53 -0.96
CA VAL A 377 -0.08 12.39 -2.15
C VAL A 377 -1.51 12.39 -2.67
N ASN A 378 -2.15 11.22 -2.74
CA ASN A 378 -3.56 11.09 -3.17
C ASN A 378 -4.53 11.73 -2.17
N ILE A 379 -4.31 11.58 -0.86
CA ILE A 379 -5.07 12.30 0.18
C ILE A 379 -5.06 13.81 -0.05
N ILE A 380 -3.89 14.38 -0.36
CA ILE A 380 -3.79 15.82 -0.63
C ILE A 380 -4.43 16.19 -1.97
N MET A 381 -4.35 15.32 -2.99
CA MET A 381 -5.09 15.51 -4.24
C MET A 381 -6.60 15.66 -3.98
N TYR A 382 -7.20 14.74 -3.22
CA TYR A 382 -8.61 14.82 -2.83
C TYR A 382 -8.92 16.04 -1.96
N ALA A 383 -8.00 16.44 -1.08
CA ALA A 383 -8.16 17.65 -0.27
C ALA A 383 -8.19 18.92 -1.14
N ILE A 384 -7.37 19.00 -2.19
CA ILE A 384 -7.40 20.11 -3.15
C ILE A 384 -8.70 20.11 -3.96
N ILE A 385 -9.20 18.93 -4.35
CA ILE A 385 -10.49 18.81 -5.05
C ILE A 385 -11.65 19.24 -4.17
N ALA A 386 -11.66 18.83 -2.89
CA ALA A 386 -12.66 19.24 -1.93
C ALA A 386 -12.69 20.77 -1.76
N VAL A 387 -11.51 21.41 -1.71
CA VAL A 387 -11.38 22.88 -1.71
C VAL A 387 -11.86 23.49 -3.02
N PHE A 388 -11.54 22.87 -4.15
CA PHE A 388 -11.98 23.34 -5.47
C PHE A 388 -13.51 23.37 -5.60
N ILE A 389 -14.17 22.27 -5.26
CA ILE A 389 -15.63 22.16 -5.25
C ILE A 389 -16.24 23.17 -4.28
N SER A 390 -15.68 23.28 -3.06
CA SER A 390 -16.15 24.24 -2.05
C SER A 390 -16.05 25.68 -2.53
N GLY A 391 -14.91 26.05 -3.13
CA GLY A 391 -14.70 27.41 -3.66
C GLY A 391 -15.71 27.73 -4.76
N LEU A 392 -15.93 26.82 -5.70
CA LEU A 392 -16.91 26.98 -6.77
C LEU A 392 -18.35 27.13 -6.24
N MET A 393 -18.76 26.31 -5.26
CA MET A 393 -20.10 26.37 -4.67
C MET A 393 -20.40 27.72 -4.00
N VAL A 394 -19.38 28.37 -3.43
CA VAL A 394 -19.51 29.68 -2.77
C VAL A 394 -19.19 30.85 -3.73
N GLY A 395 -18.88 30.55 -5.00
CA GLY A 395 -18.55 31.55 -6.02
C GLY A 395 -17.21 32.26 -5.80
N ARG A 396 -16.25 31.59 -5.15
CA ARG A 396 -14.91 32.13 -4.88
C ARG A 396 -13.81 31.32 -5.58
N THR A 397 -12.68 31.97 -5.82
CA THR A 397 -11.48 31.29 -6.32
C THR A 397 -11.02 30.26 -5.27
N PRO A 398 -10.82 28.99 -5.64
CA PRO A 398 -10.33 27.99 -4.71
C PRO A 398 -8.91 28.27 -4.21
N GLU A 399 -8.69 28.10 -2.91
CA GLU A 399 -7.43 28.39 -2.23
C GLU A 399 -7.03 27.24 -1.31
N PHE A 400 -5.86 26.65 -1.53
CA PHE A 400 -5.31 25.60 -0.67
C PHE A 400 -4.06 26.15 0.04
N LEU A 401 -4.06 26.16 1.37
CA LEU A 401 -2.98 26.76 2.18
C LEU A 401 -2.68 28.23 1.81
N GLY A 402 -3.73 29.00 1.52
CA GLY A 402 -3.63 30.40 1.08
C GLY A 402 -3.08 30.57 -0.34
N LYS A 403 -2.86 29.49 -1.09
CA LYS A 403 -2.39 29.53 -2.49
C LYS A 403 -3.54 29.25 -3.43
N LYS A 404 -3.74 30.13 -4.42
CA LYS A 404 -4.81 29.98 -5.42
C LYS A 404 -4.58 28.77 -6.30
N ILE A 405 -5.61 27.95 -6.48
CA ILE A 405 -5.61 26.84 -7.42
C ILE A 405 -6.13 27.34 -8.76
N GLU A 406 -5.30 27.31 -9.80
CA GLU A 406 -5.64 27.83 -11.12
C GLU A 406 -5.80 26.69 -12.12
N GLY A 407 -6.19 27.03 -13.36
CA GLY A 407 -6.46 26.04 -14.39
C GLY A 407 -5.28 25.12 -14.70
N LYS A 408 -4.03 25.56 -14.52
CA LYS A 408 -2.84 24.74 -14.73
C LYS A 408 -2.75 23.60 -13.71
N GLU A 409 -2.90 23.89 -12.41
CA GLU A 409 -2.88 22.86 -11.38
C GLU A 409 -4.11 21.97 -11.49
N MET A 410 -5.28 22.54 -11.73
CA MET A 410 -6.53 21.79 -11.80
C MET A 410 -6.55 20.81 -12.97
N LYS A 411 -5.96 21.15 -14.12
CA LYS A 411 -5.80 20.20 -15.25
C LYS A 411 -4.96 18.99 -14.85
N LEU A 412 -3.84 19.18 -14.15
CA LEU A 412 -3.00 18.07 -13.71
C LEU A 412 -3.72 17.20 -12.67
N ILE A 413 -4.39 17.81 -11.71
CA ILE A 413 -5.17 17.11 -10.68
C ILE A 413 -6.31 16.31 -11.33
N ALA A 414 -7.07 16.92 -12.25
CA ALA A 414 -8.18 16.27 -12.94
C ALA A 414 -7.73 15.09 -13.80
N VAL A 415 -6.63 15.24 -14.55
CA VAL A 415 -6.07 14.11 -15.33
C VAL A 415 -5.58 13.01 -14.39
N THR A 416 -4.93 13.37 -13.28
CA THR A 416 -4.41 12.39 -12.30
C THR A 416 -5.53 11.56 -11.67
N ILE A 417 -6.60 12.21 -11.22
CA ILE A 417 -7.71 11.48 -10.58
C ILE A 417 -8.51 10.62 -11.57
N LEU A 418 -8.59 11.01 -12.84
CA LEU A 418 -9.24 10.22 -13.88
C LEU A 418 -8.37 9.08 -14.41
N PHE A 419 -7.06 9.14 -14.21
CA PHE A 419 -6.14 8.12 -14.71
C PHE A 419 -6.28 6.80 -13.95
N HIS A 420 -6.46 6.86 -12.62
CA HIS A 420 -6.68 5.68 -11.78
C HIS A 420 -7.88 4.82 -12.23
N PRO A 421 -9.12 5.34 -12.34
CA PRO A 421 -10.25 4.55 -12.82
C PRO A 421 -10.12 4.13 -14.29
N LEU A 422 -9.43 4.89 -15.13
CA LEU A 422 -9.16 4.49 -16.51
C LEU A 422 -8.31 3.22 -16.56
N LEU A 423 -7.27 3.12 -15.71
CA LEU A 423 -6.46 1.92 -15.61
C LEU A 423 -7.30 0.74 -15.12
N ILE A 424 -8.10 0.93 -14.08
CA ILE A 424 -8.93 -0.14 -13.51
C ILE A 424 -9.98 -0.62 -14.51
N LEU A 425 -10.87 0.27 -14.94
CA LEU A 425 -12.03 -0.08 -15.75
C LEU A 425 -11.63 -0.42 -17.19
N GLY A 426 -10.64 0.28 -17.75
CA GLY A 426 -10.16 0.05 -19.11
C GLY A 426 -9.51 -1.32 -19.27
N PHE A 427 -8.60 -1.70 -18.36
CA PHE A 427 -7.96 -3.00 -18.42
C PHE A 427 -8.88 -4.14 -17.96
N SER A 428 -9.80 -3.89 -17.03
CA SER A 428 -10.85 -4.86 -16.70
C SER A 428 -11.74 -5.16 -17.92
N ALA A 429 -12.15 -4.13 -18.66
CA ALA A 429 -12.91 -4.32 -19.90
C ALA A 429 -12.09 -5.08 -20.96
N LEU A 430 -10.78 -4.80 -21.07
CA LEU A 430 -9.88 -5.54 -21.96
C LEU A 430 -9.80 -7.03 -21.59
N ALA A 431 -9.62 -7.35 -20.32
CA ALA A 431 -9.58 -8.73 -19.85
C ALA A 431 -10.90 -9.47 -20.10
N LEU A 432 -12.04 -8.83 -19.83
CA LEU A 432 -13.36 -9.43 -20.02
C LEU A 432 -13.79 -9.56 -21.50
N SER A 433 -13.09 -8.88 -22.41
CA SER A 433 -13.38 -8.90 -23.86
C SER A 433 -12.50 -9.88 -24.64
N THR A 434 -11.58 -10.59 -23.97
CA THR A 434 -10.66 -11.53 -24.61
C THR A 434 -10.61 -12.86 -23.84
N SER A 435 -10.44 -13.98 -24.56
CA SER A 435 -10.26 -15.28 -23.90
C SER A 435 -9.02 -15.31 -23.01
N LEU A 436 -7.97 -14.57 -23.40
CA LEU A 436 -6.74 -14.42 -22.62
C LEU A 436 -6.97 -13.93 -21.20
N GLY A 437 -7.98 -13.06 -20.99
CA GLY A 437 -8.37 -12.60 -19.65
C GLY A 437 -9.40 -13.53 -18.99
N THR A 438 -10.45 -13.94 -19.72
CA THR A 438 -11.56 -14.70 -19.13
C THR A 438 -11.19 -16.13 -18.74
N ASP A 439 -10.22 -16.75 -19.41
CA ASP A 439 -9.80 -18.13 -19.13
C ASP A 439 -9.14 -18.29 -17.75
N ALA A 440 -8.70 -17.18 -17.13
CA ALA A 440 -8.13 -17.18 -15.79
C ALA A 440 -9.17 -17.15 -14.66
N ILE A 441 -10.43 -16.83 -14.96
CA ILE A 441 -11.49 -16.67 -13.96
C ILE A 441 -11.87 -18.04 -13.39
N SER A 442 -11.78 -18.20 -12.07
CA SER A 442 -12.11 -19.46 -11.40
C SER A 442 -13.54 -19.51 -10.84
N HIS A 443 -14.16 -18.36 -10.59
CA HIS A 443 -15.54 -18.28 -10.10
C HIS A 443 -16.50 -17.75 -11.17
N SER A 444 -17.67 -18.38 -11.31
CA SER A 444 -18.69 -17.95 -12.27
C SER A 444 -19.49 -16.73 -11.79
N GLY A 445 -20.13 -16.02 -12.73
CA GLY A 445 -21.11 -14.98 -12.40
C GLY A 445 -20.48 -13.68 -11.87
N PHE A 446 -21.16 -13.04 -10.92
CA PHE A 446 -20.76 -11.73 -10.38
C PHE A 446 -19.43 -11.76 -9.63
N HIS A 447 -19.10 -12.89 -9.01
CA HIS A 447 -17.84 -13.07 -8.29
C HIS A 447 -16.64 -13.10 -9.26
N GLY A 448 -16.77 -13.79 -10.40
CA GLY A 448 -15.73 -13.81 -11.43
C GLY A 448 -15.45 -12.45 -12.06
N LEU A 449 -16.49 -11.62 -12.25
CA LEU A 449 -16.31 -10.22 -12.61
C LEU A 449 -15.52 -9.48 -11.53
N THR A 450 -15.84 -9.73 -10.26
CA THR A 450 -15.16 -9.11 -9.13
C THR A 450 -13.69 -9.54 -9.05
N GLN A 451 -13.34 -10.80 -9.33
CA GLN A 451 -11.95 -11.28 -9.42
C GLN A 451 -11.12 -10.43 -10.40
N VAL A 452 -11.62 -10.26 -11.63
CA VAL A 452 -10.93 -9.45 -12.66
C VAL A 452 -10.77 -8.00 -12.22
N VAL A 453 -11.82 -7.40 -11.68
CA VAL A 453 -11.74 -5.98 -11.31
C VAL A 453 -10.92 -5.78 -10.05
N TYR A 454 -10.94 -6.72 -9.10
CA TYR A 454 -10.09 -6.69 -7.92
C TYR A 454 -8.61 -6.68 -8.31
N GLU A 455 -8.23 -7.52 -9.25
CA GLU A 455 -6.87 -7.64 -9.77
C GLU A 455 -6.34 -6.32 -10.33
N TYR A 456 -7.09 -5.70 -11.24
CA TYR A 456 -6.69 -4.39 -11.80
C TYR A 456 -6.85 -3.24 -10.81
N THR A 457 -7.80 -3.33 -9.86
CA THR A 457 -7.94 -2.35 -8.78
C THR A 457 -6.71 -2.37 -7.89
N SER A 458 -6.28 -3.56 -7.46
CA SER A 458 -5.08 -3.77 -6.64
C SER A 458 -3.82 -3.31 -7.37
N SER A 459 -3.69 -3.70 -8.65
CA SER A 459 -2.60 -3.26 -9.52
C SER A 459 -2.51 -1.74 -9.64
N ALA A 460 -3.62 -1.08 -9.97
CA ALA A 460 -3.64 0.37 -10.19
C ALA A 460 -3.45 1.16 -8.88
N ALA A 461 -3.97 0.62 -7.78
CA ALA A 461 -3.84 1.21 -6.45
C ALA A 461 -2.45 1.00 -5.83
N ASN A 462 -1.60 0.20 -6.48
CA ASN A 462 -0.37 -0.32 -5.92
C ASN A 462 -0.58 -0.97 -4.55
N ASN A 463 -1.67 -1.72 -4.39
CA ASN A 463 -1.99 -2.38 -3.13
C ASN A 463 -1.26 -3.71 -2.98
N GLY A 464 -1.42 -4.64 -3.93
CA GLY A 464 -0.78 -5.95 -3.89
C GLY A 464 -1.66 -7.11 -3.46
N SER A 465 -2.76 -6.86 -2.73
CA SER A 465 -3.67 -7.95 -2.37
C SER A 465 -4.29 -8.52 -3.63
N GLY A 466 -4.27 -9.84 -3.77
CA GLY A 466 -5.08 -10.56 -4.74
C GLY A 466 -6.34 -11.12 -4.09
N PHE A 467 -7.32 -11.44 -4.92
CA PHE A 467 -8.36 -12.39 -4.53
C PHE A 467 -7.79 -13.82 -4.47
N GLU A 468 -6.70 -14.10 -5.19
CA GLU A 468 -5.93 -15.36 -5.17
C GLU A 468 -6.67 -16.61 -5.66
N GLY A 469 -7.86 -16.46 -6.26
CA GLY A 469 -8.46 -17.51 -7.10
C GLY A 469 -8.34 -17.25 -8.60
N LEU A 470 -7.98 -16.06 -9.05
CA LEU A 470 -7.71 -15.78 -10.47
C LEU A 470 -6.42 -16.48 -10.89
N ALA A 471 -6.44 -17.26 -11.96
CA ALA A 471 -5.24 -17.93 -12.51
C ALA A 471 -4.39 -16.95 -13.34
N ASP A 472 -3.82 -15.96 -12.67
CA ASP A 472 -3.17 -14.77 -13.23
C ASP A 472 -1.73 -14.97 -13.72
N ASN A 473 -1.11 -16.13 -13.48
CA ASN A 473 0.23 -16.42 -13.99
C ASN A 473 0.23 -16.81 -15.48
N THR A 474 -0.14 -15.84 -16.32
CA THR A 474 -0.15 -15.94 -17.79
C THR A 474 0.51 -14.72 -18.40
N PRO A 475 1.02 -14.80 -19.64
CA PRO A 475 1.59 -13.64 -20.32
C PRO A 475 0.67 -12.42 -20.39
N PHE A 476 -0.63 -12.62 -20.59
CA PHE A 476 -1.60 -11.53 -20.65
C PHE A 476 -1.64 -10.77 -19.33
N TRP A 477 -1.97 -11.46 -18.24
CA TRP A 477 -2.09 -10.89 -16.91
C TRP A 477 -0.76 -10.33 -16.40
N ASN A 478 0.36 -11.04 -16.59
CA ASN A 478 1.69 -10.56 -16.23
C ASN A 478 2.02 -9.20 -16.86
N ILE A 479 1.79 -9.06 -18.17
CA ILE A 479 2.13 -7.83 -18.91
C ILE A 479 1.17 -6.70 -18.56
N THR A 480 -0.14 -6.94 -18.57
CA THR A 480 -1.14 -5.88 -18.38
C THR A 480 -1.12 -5.33 -16.96
N THR A 481 -1.08 -6.19 -15.94
CA THR A 481 -0.96 -5.75 -14.53
C THR A 481 0.40 -5.08 -14.29
N GLY A 482 1.47 -5.57 -14.91
CA GLY A 482 2.79 -4.92 -14.94
C GLY A 482 2.72 -3.47 -15.42
N LEU A 483 2.06 -3.24 -16.55
CA LEU A 483 1.85 -1.89 -17.09
C LEU A 483 0.97 -1.03 -16.17
N VAL A 484 -0.11 -1.59 -15.65
CA VAL A 484 -1.05 -0.89 -14.76
C VAL A 484 -0.35 -0.46 -13.46
N MET A 485 0.43 -1.33 -12.83
CA MET A 485 1.19 -1.01 -11.61
C MET A 485 2.20 0.12 -11.86
N PHE A 486 2.96 0.04 -12.96
CA PHE A 486 3.94 1.06 -13.32
C PHE A 486 3.26 2.42 -13.56
N LEU A 487 2.19 2.44 -14.36
CA LEU A 487 1.46 3.65 -14.70
C LEU A 487 0.75 4.24 -13.48
N GLY A 488 0.08 3.41 -12.66
CA GLY A 488 -0.59 3.82 -11.42
C GLY A 488 0.37 4.52 -10.46
N ARG A 489 1.57 3.97 -10.28
CA ARG A 489 2.57 4.52 -9.36
C ARG A 489 3.18 5.80 -9.88
N TYR A 490 3.86 5.76 -11.02
CA TYR A 490 4.72 6.87 -11.43
C TYR A 490 3.94 8.06 -11.97
N PHE A 491 2.77 7.84 -12.60
CA PHE A 491 1.98 8.94 -13.15
C PHE A 491 1.52 9.90 -12.05
N SER A 492 0.82 9.39 -11.02
CA SER A 492 0.30 10.20 -9.93
C SER A 492 1.41 10.92 -9.16
N LEU A 493 2.50 10.22 -8.83
CA LEU A 493 3.62 10.79 -8.12
C LEU A 493 4.26 11.97 -8.86
N ILE A 494 4.48 11.84 -10.16
CA ILE A 494 5.13 12.88 -10.98
C ILE A 494 4.20 14.07 -11.20
N THR A 495 2.92 13.84 -11.52
CA THR A 495 1.96 14.92 -11.77
C THR A 495 1.71 15.73 -10.51
N MET A 496 1.56 15.07 -9.36
CA MET A 496 1.35 15.76 -8.08
C MET A 496 2.60 16.47 -7.57
N LEU A 497 3.80 15.94 -7.83
CA LEU A 497 5.04 16.68 -7.58
C LEU A 497 5.10 17.98 -8.41
N ALA A 498 4.66 17.92 -9.67
CA ALA A 498 4.56 19.11 -10.53
C ALA A 498 3.52 20.11 -10.00
N VAL A 499 2.38 19.65 -9.46
CA VAL A 499 1.39 20.50 -8.79
C VAL A 499 2.00 21.19 -7.57
N ALA A 500 2.68 20.46 -6.69
CA ALA A 500 3.33 21.06 -5.51
C ALA A 500 4.41 22.07 -5.91
N ALA A 501 5.18 21.80 -6.96
CA ALA A 501 6.15 22.76 -7.49
C ALA A 501 5.48 24.00 -8.09
N SER A 502 4.35 23.87 -8.79
CA SER A 502 3.58 25.02 -9.28
C SER A 502 3.03 25.87 -8.13
N LEU A 503 2.53 25.23 -7.06
CA LEU A 503 2.05 25.91 -5.87
C LEU A 503 3.17 26.55 -5.04
N LYS A 504 4.40 26.00 -5.07
CA LYS A 504 5.56 26.59 -4.38
C LYS A 504 5.80 28.03 -4.85
N GLU A 505 5.68 28.29 -6.14
CA GLU A 505 5.94 29.59 -6.77
C GLU A 505 4.82 30.63 -6.55
N LYS A 506 3.69 30.24 -5.95
CA LYS A 506 2.55 31.15 -5.73
C LYS A 506 2.68 31.96 -4.44
N THR A 507 2.21 33.19 -4.50
CA THR A 507 2.09 34.06 -3.33
C THR A 507 0.95 33.59 -2.42
N VAL A 508 1.18 33.66 -1.11
CA VAL A 508 0.17 33.33 -0.10
C VAL A 508 -0.77 34.53 0.08
N VAL A 509 -2.06 34.29 -0.09
CA VAL A 509 -3.13 35.28 0.12
C VAL A 509 -3.45 35.34 1.62
N PRO A 510 -3.57 36.55 2.22
CA PRO A 510 -3.98 36.69 3.62
C PRO A 510 -5.37 36.12 3.88
N GLU A 511 -5.57 35.51 5.06
CA GLU A 511 -6.88 35.02 5.47
C GLU A 511 -7.86 36.19 5.66
N THR A 512 -9.06 36.05 5.11
CA THR A 512 -10.18 36.99 5.26
C THR A 512 -11.37 36.28 5.88
N VAL A 513 -12.41 37.04 6.27
CA VAL A 513 -13.67 36.47 6.79
C VAL A 513 -14.36 35.49 5.83
N GLY A 514 -14.05 35.53 4.53
CA GLY A 514 -14.59 34.59 3.56
C GLY A 514 -13.56 33.62 2.98
N THR A 515 -12.38 33.49 3.62
CA THR A 515 -11.44 32.40 3.31
C THR A 515 -12.01 31.12 3.89
N PHE A 516 -12.16 30.10 3.05
CA PHE A 516 -12.70 28.81 3.47
C PHE A 516 -11.65 28.06 4.29
N ARG A 517 -11.98 27.74 5.55
CA ARG A 517 -11.05 27.12 6.49
C ARG A 517 -10.97 25.61 6.29
N THR A 518 -9.79 25.13 5.96
CA THR A 518 -9.48 23.69 5.78
C THR A 518 -9.00 22.99 7.06
N ASP A 519 -9.05 23.67 8.20
CA ASP A 519 -8.50 23.20 9.49
C ASP A 519 -9.58 22.88 10.54
N ASN A 520 -10.82 22.68 10.13
CA ASN A 520 -11.97 22.45 11.00
C ASN A 520 -12.81 21.22 10.59
N GLY A 521 -13.80 20.88 11.41
CA GLY A 521 -14.69 19.73 11.17
C GLY A 521 -15.59 19.87 9.94
N LEU A 522 -15.95 21.10 9.53
CA LEU A 522 -16.73 21.34 8.31
C LEU A 522 -15.95 20.87 7.09
N PHE A 523 -14.69 21.27 6.95
CA PHE A 523 -13.83 20.77 5.89
C PHE A 523 -13.64 19.26 5.99
N GLY A 524 -13.47 18.71 7.21
CA GLY A 524 -13.39 17.27 7.41
C GLY A 524 -14.60 16.51 6.83
N GLY A 525 -15.81 17.05 6.99
CA GLY A 525 -17.03 16.50 6.40
C GLY A 525 -17.08 16.64 4.88
N ILE A 526 -16.71 17.81 4.33
CA ILE A 526 -16.66 18.01 2.87
C ILE A 526 -15.60 17.10 2.23
N PHE A 527 -14.45 16.93 2.86
CA PHE A 527 -13.38 16.06 2.40
C PHE A 527 -13.85 14.60 2.30
N ILE A 528 -14.53 14.07 3.32
CA ILE A 528 -15.13 12.73 3.28
C ILE A 528 -16.20 12.64 2.20
N GLY A 529 -17.10 13.64 2.13
CA GLY A 529 -18.13 13.69 1.10
C GLY A 529 -17.53 13.69 -0.31
N THR A 530 -16.43 14.40 -0.52
CA THR A 530 -15.71 14.43 -1.80
C THR A 530 -15.14 13.05 -2.15
N ILE A 531 -14.49 12.37 -1.19
CA ILE A 531 -13.98 11.00 -1.39
C ILE A 531 -15.11 10.07 -1.81
N VAL A 532 -16.21 10.06 -1.06
CA VAL A 532 -17.36 9.17 -1.31
C VAL A 532 -18.01 9.49 -2.65
N ILE A 533 -18.28 10.75 -2.96
CA ILE A 533 -18.94 11.15 -4.21
C ILE A 533 -18.08 10.79 -5.42
N VAL A 534 -16.80 11.14 -5.40
CA VAL A 534 -15.91 10.83 -6.52
C VAL A 534 -15.78 9.32 -6.70
N GLY A 535 -15.59 8.55 -5.63
CA GLY A 535 -15.51 7.09 -5.73
C GLY A 535 -16.80 6.45 -6.21
N ALA A 536 -17.93 6.83 -5.60
CA ALA A 536 -19.23 6.30 -5.97
C ALA A 536 -19.56 6.60 -7.43
N LEU A 537 -19.45 7.85 -7.88
CA LEU A 537 -19.78 8.19 -9.27
C LEU A 537 -18.90 7.49 -10.30
N THR A 538 -17.70 7.08 -9.91
CA THR A 538 -16.74 6.43 -10.81
C THR A 538 -16.93 4.92 -10.87
N PHE A 539 -17.12 4.26 -9.72
CA PHE A 539 -17.08 2.80 -9.63
C PHE A 539 -18.42 2.15 -9.27
N PHE A 540 -19.45 2.93 -8.93
CA PHE A 540 -20.76 2.38 -8.52
C PHE A 540 -21.37 1.40 -9.54
N PRO A 541 -21.33 1.65 -10.87
CA PRO A 541 -21.84 0.67 -11.83
C PRO A 541 -21.13 -0.69 -11.72
N MET A 542 -19.81 -0.70 -11.54
CA MET A 542 -19.05 -1.94 -11.35
C MET A 542 -19.42 -2.62 -10.03
N LEU A 543 -19.43 -1.86 -8.92
CA LEU A 543 -19.78 -2.38 -7.60
C LEU A 543 -21.18 -3.00 -7.56
N VAL A 544 -22.13 -2.41 -8.29
CA VAL A 544 -23.48 -2.94 -8.47
C VAL A 544 -23.46 -4.27 -9.22
N LEU A 545 -22.70 -4.37 -10.31
CA LEU A 545 -22.61 -5.57 -11.14
C LEU A 545 -21.76 -6.70 -10.53
N GLY A 546 -20.85 -6.39 -9.60
CA GLY A 546 -20.01 -7.37 -8.92
C GLY A 546 -20.57 -7.71 -7.53
N PRO A 547 -19.92 -7.26 -6.44
CA PRO A 547 -20.21 -7.73 -5.09
C PRO A 547 -21.63 -7.43 -4.59
N ILE A 548 -22.27 -6.34 -5.04
CA ILE A 548 -23.65 -6.03 -4.63
C ILE A 548 -24.65 -6.98 -5.29
N ALA A 549 -24.51 -7.25 -6.59
CA ALA A 549 -25.36 -8.23 -7.27
C ALA A 549 -25.18 -9.63 -6.68
N GLU A 550 -23.94 -10.00 -6.36
CA GLU A 550 -23.65 -11.26 -5.67
C GLU A 550 -24.37 -11.33 -4.31
N PHE A 551 -24.24 -10.30 -3.47
CA PHE A 551 -24.94 -10.21 -2.18
C PHE A 551 -26.47 -10.35 -2.31
N LEU A 552 -27.07 -9.68 -3.29
CA LEU A 552 -28.53 -9.67 -3.47
C LEU A 552 -29.07 -10.98 -4.06
N THR A 553 -28.22 -11.81 -4.66
CA THR A 553 -28.62 -13.05 -5.33
C THR A 553 -28.22 -14.32 -4.59
N LEU A 554 -27.24 -14.23 -3.68
CA LEU A 554 -26.93 -15.27 -2.70
C LEU A 554 -28.15 -15.50 -1.79
N LYS A 555 -28.62 -16.74 -1.75
CA LYS A 555 -29.79 -17.18 -0.98
C LYS A 555 -29.39 -18.02 0.21
#